data_AF-A0A3N1J2C6-F1
#
_entry.id   AF-A0A3N1J2C6-F1
#
_cell.length_a   1.000
_cell.length_b   1.000
_cell.length_c   1.000
_cell.angle_alpha   90.00
_cell.angle_beta   90.00
_cell.angle_gamma   90.00
#
_symmetry.space_group_name_H-M   'P 1'
#
loop_
_entity.id
_entity.type
_entity.pdbx_description
1 polymer ?
#
loop_
_entity_poly.entity_id
_entity_poly.type
_entity_poly.pdbx_seq_one_letter_code
_entity_poly.pdbx_strand_id
1 'polypeptide(L)'
;MANGWRVDPAGVERVLTAVADRTTTMSTALGGSEDGSVKGVDTVVQAAATAAQSQVIGEAIAGFFEHRKATLTGIQNRVRASLLGASGATAAINEGDEAMAATTQSNAVSAASNGDFSAFDGAPGAN
;
A
#
# COMPACT_ATOMS: atom_id res chain seq x y z
N MET A 1 27.93 2.18 -5.81
CA MET A 1 27.37 3.44 -5.29
C MET A 1 26.08 3.70 -6.06
N ALA A 2 24.92 3.67 -5.42
CA ALA A 2 23.63 3.95 -6.07
C ALA A 2 23.44 5.47 -6.08
N ASN A 3 23.86 6.12 -7.17
CA ASN A 3 23.98 7.59 -7.25
C ASN A 3 22.76 8.21 -7.96
N GLY A 4 21.57 8.06 -7.37
CA GLY A 4 20.35 8.73 -7.86
C GLY A 4 19.08 8.08 -7.31
N TRP A 5 18.03 8.89 -7.12
CA TRP A 5 16.71 8.38 -6.77
C TRP A 5 16.16 7.63 -7.99
N ARG A 6 16.03 6.30 -7.87
CA ARG A 6 15.53 5.43 -8.94
C ARG A 6 14.45 4.55 -8.36
N VAL A 7 13.21 4.78 -8.78
CA VAL A 7 12.08 3.90 -8.46
C VAL A 7 12.07 2.75 -9.47
N ASP A 8 11.81 1.54 -8.98
CA ASP A 8 11.52 0.36 -9.79
C ASP A 8 10.01 0.09 -9.67
N PRO A 9 9.17 0.56 -10.62
CA PRO A 9 7.72 0.40 -10.52
C PRO A 9 7.29 -1.05 -10.45
N ALA A 10 7.94 -1.95 -11.19
CA ALA A 10 7.65 -3.38 -11.17
C ALA A 10 8.05 -4.02 -9.83
N GLY A 11 9.14 -3.56 -9.24
CA GLY A 11 9.55 -3.93 -7.88
C GLY A 11 8.52 -3.48 -6.83
N VAL A 12 8.01 -2.26 -6.93
CA VAL A 12 6.97 -1.73 -6.04
C VAL A 12 5.67 -2.51 -6.19
N GLU A 13 5.21 -2.73 -7.42
CA GLU A 13 4.00 -3.53 -7.71
C GLU A 13 4.07 -4.90 -7.04
N ARG A 14 5.20 -5.61 -7.18
CA ARG A 14 5.40 -6.93 -6.57
C ARG A 14 5.25 -6.90 -5.05
N VAL A 15 5.80 -5.87 -4.39
CA VAL A 15 5.67 -5.69 -2.94
C VAL A 15 4.23 -5.38 -2.57
N LEU A 16 3.56 -4.48 -3.30
CA LEU A 16 2.17 -4.11 -3.02
C LEU A 16 1.23 -5.30 -3.18
N THR A 17 1.38 -6.10 -4.24
CA THR A 17 0.61 -7.35 -4.42
C THR A 17 0.83 -8.31 -3.26
N ALA A 18 2.08 -8.55 -2.85
CA ALA A 18 2.37 -9.43 -1.72
C ALA A 18 1.77 -8.94 -0.39
N VAL A 19 1.73 -7.62 -0.16
CA VAL A 19 1.08 -7.04 1.03
C VAL A 19 -0.44 -7.13 0.93
N ALA A 20 -1.01 -6.92 -0.26
CA ALA A 20 -2.44 -7.08 -0.51
C ALA A 20 -2.90 -8.51 -0.22
N ASP A 21 -2.18 -9.52 -0.73
CA ASP A 21 -2.48 -10.94 -0.48
C ASP A 21 -2.48 -11.27 1.02
N ARG A 22 -1.45 -10.82 1.74
CA ARG A 22 -1.36 -10.99 3.20
C ARG A 22 -2.49 -10.27 3.94
N THR A 23 -2.91 -9.11 3.44
CA THR A 23 -4.04 -8.34 4.00
C THR A 23 -5.34 -9.09 3.81
N THR A 24 -5.55 -9.72 2.65
CA THR A 24 -6.69 -10.59 2.39
C THR A 24 -6.69 -11.78 3.35
N THR A 25 -5.55 -12.48 3.49
CA THR A 25 -5.44 -13.59 4.47
C THR A 25 -5.80 -13.15 5.88
N MET A 26 -5.29 -11.99 6.33
CA MET A 26 -5.60 -11.45 7.65
C MET A 26 -7.09 -11.06 7.78
N SER A 27 -7.67 -10.45 6.75
CA SER A 27 -9.08 -10.07 6.73
C SER A 27 -9.98 -11.31 6.80
N THR A 28 -9.67 -12.36 6.04
CA THR A 28 -10.39 -13.63 6.05
C THR A 28 -10.26 -14.34 7.40
N ALA A 29 -9.08 -14.35 8.02
CA ALA A 29 -8.92 -14.95 9.34
C ALA A 29 -9.73 -14.22 10.43
N LEU A 30 -9.88 -12.89 10.31
CA LEU A 30 -10.60 -12.08 11.29
C LEU A 30 -12.12 -12.09 11.06
N GLY A 31 -12.57 -11.88 9.83
CA GLY A 31 -13.99 -11.76 9.48
C GLY A 31 -14.64 -13.05 8.99
N GLY A 32 -13.85 -14.07 8.64
CA GLY A 32 -14.31 -15.25 7.91
C GLY A 32 -14.21 -15.06 6.39
N SER A 33 -14.37 -16.15 5.65
CA SER A 33 -14.47 -16.12 4.19
C SER A 33 -15.94 -15.98 3.75
N GLU A 34 -16.18 -15.39 2.58
CA GLU A 34 -17.54 -15.21 2.03
C GLU A 34 -18.26 -16.54 1.80
N ASP A 35 -17.53 -17.59 1.42
CA ASP A 35 -18.04 -18.94 1.22
C ASP A 35 -18.24 -19.71 2.54
N GLY A 36 -17.91 -19.12 3.68
CA GLY A 36 -18.03 -19.72 5.01
C GLY A 36 -17.03 -20.84 5.32
N SER A 37 -16.07 -21.11 4.43
CA SER A 37 -15.03 -22.13 4.64
C SER A 37 -14.07 -21.78 5.78
N VAL A 38 -13.86 -20.48 6.02
CA VAL A 38 -13.09 -19.94 7.14
C VAL A 38 -14.05 -19.23 8.09
N LYS A 39 -14.08 -19.67 9.35
CA LYS A 39 -14.85 -19.00 10.40
C LYS A 39 -14.08 -17.79 10.92
N GLY A 40 -14.75 -16.64 11.00
CA GLY A 40 -14.19 -15.44 11.60
C GLY A 40 -13.91 -15.62 13.10
N VAL A 41 -13.08 -14.72 13.63
CA VAL A 41 -12.63 -14.79 15.03
C VAL A 41 -13.81 -14.74 15.99
N ASP A 42 -14.84 -13.95 15.70
CA ASP A 42 -16.04 -13.83 16.56
C ASP A 42 -16.78 -15.16 16.72
N THR A 43 -16.95 -15.90 15.61
CA THR A 43 -17.59 -17.22 15.64
C THR A 43 -16.76 -18.23 16.43
N VAL A 44 -15.43 -18.20 16.26
CA VAL A 44 -14.51 -19.08 16.99
C VAL A 44 -14.52 -18.77 18.48
N VAL A 45 -14.50 -17.48 18.84
CA VAL A 45 -14.53 -16.97 20.22
C VAL A 45 -15.84 -17.35 20.90
N GLN A 46 -16.97 -17.18 20.22
CA GLN A 46 -18.26 -17.57 20.76
C GLN A 46 -18.34 -19.07 21.02
N ALA A 47 -17.85 -19.90 20.07
CA ALA A 47 -17.79 -21.35 20.26
C ALA A 47 -16.89 -21.74 21.43
N ALA A 48 -15.72 -21.10 21.58
CA ALA A 48 -14.81 -21.33 22.70
C ALA A 48 -15.44 -20.94 24.04
N ALA A 49 -16.12 -19.80 24.11
CA ALA A 49 -16.82 -19.34 25.31
C ALA A 49 -17.94 -20.31 25.72
N THR A 50 -18.72 -20.82 24.76
CA THR A 50 -19.74 -21.85 25.03
C THR A 50 -19.10 -23.17 25.50
N ALA A 51 -17.99 -23.58 24.89
CA ALA A 51 -17.29 -24.81 25.24
C ALA A 51 -16.56 -24.74 26.59
N ALA A 52 -16.26 -23.55 27.11
CA ALA A 52 -15.53 -23.39 28.38
C ALA A 52 -16.29 -23.95 29.59
N GLN A 53 -17.60 -24.18 29.49
CA GLN A 53 -18.48 -24.68 30.56
C GLN A 53 -18.37 -23.92 31.90
N SER A 54 -17.82 -22.70 31.85
CA SER A 54 -17.61 -21.80 32.97
C SER A 54 -17.88 -20.38 32.48
N GLN A 55 -18.86 -19.74 33.10
CA GLN A 55 -19.30 -18.40 32.72
C GLN A 55 -18.15 -17.39 32.80
N VAL A 56 -17.36 -17.43 33.87
CA VAL A 56 -16.23 -16.51 34.09
C VAL A 56 -15.15 -16.68 33.01
N ILE A 57 -14.87 -17.92 32.61
CA ILE A 57 -13.87 -18.18 31.56
C ILE A 57 -14.41 -17.72 30.19
N GLY A 58 -15.68 -17.98 29.90
CA GLY A 58 -16.32 -17.53 28.67
C GLY A 58 -16.35 -16.01 28.53
N GLU A 59 -16.69 -15.29 29.61
CA GLU A 59 -16.68 -13.83 29.66
C GLU A 59 -15.26 -13.26 29.51
N ALA A 60 -14.25 -13.88 30.14
CA ALA A 60 -12.86 -13.45 30.00
C ALA A 60 -12.34 -13.60 28.55
N ILE A 61 -12.69 -14.71 27.89
CA ILE A 61 -12.35 -14.96 26.49
C ILE A 61 -13.03 -13.89 25.60
N ALA A 62 -14.34 -13.69 25.76
CA ALA A 62 -15.07 -12.68 24.98
C ALA A 62 -14.51 -11.27 25.20
N GLY A 63 -14.27 -10.87 26.45
CA GLY A 63 -13.73 -9.57 26.81
C GLY A 63 -12.32 -9.31 26.26
N PHE A 64 -11.45 -10.34 26.24
CA PHE A 64 -10.12 -10.22 25.63
C PHE A 64 -10.21 -9.91 24.14
N PHE A 65 -11.04 -10.64 23.39
CA PHE A 65 -11.16 -10.44 21.95
C PHE A 65 -11.85 -9.13 21.60
N GLU A 66 -12.87 -8.73 22.36
CA GLU A 66 -13.51 -7.42 22.22
C GLU A 66 -12.49 -6.28 22.40
N HIS A 67 -11.63 -6.38 23.43
CA HIS A 67 -10.58 -5.40 23.64
C HIS A 67 -9.52 -5.38 22.53
N ARG A 68 -9.23 -6.54 21.91
CA ARG A 68 -8.23 -6.64 20.83
C ARG A 68 -8.75 -6.27 19.45
N LYS A 69 -10.07 -6.30 19.21
CA LYS A 69 -10.67 -5.91 17.92
C LYS A 69 -10.20 -4.53 17.46
N ALA A 70 -10.27 -3.52 18.31
CA ALA A 70 -9.85 -2.16 17.95
C ALA A 70 -8.39 -2.08 17.52
N THR A 71 -7.51 -2.86 18.17
CA THR A 71 -6.09 -2.94 17.82
C THR A 71 -5.91 -3.59 16.44
N LEU A 72 -6.61 -4.71 16.18
CA LEU A 72 -6.56 -5.44 14.92
C LEU A 72 -7.09 -4.59 13.75
N THR A 73 -8.21 -3.91 13.94
CA THR A 73 -8.75 -2.94 12.97
C THR A 73 -7.76 -1.80 12.72
N GLY A 74 -7.10 -1.29 13.76
CA GLY A 74 -6.06 -0.27 13.63
C GLY A 74 -4.88 -0.73 12.77
N ILE A 75 -4.46 -1.99 12.91
CA ILE A 75 -3.41 -2.59 12.08
C ILE A 75 -3.87 -2.68 10.62
N GLN A 76 -5.09 -3.18 10.37
CA GLN A 76 -5.67 -3.24 9.01
C GLN A 76 -5.69 -1.87 8.34
N ASN A 77 -6.16 -0.84 9.04
CA ASN A 77 -6.23 0.52 8.52
C ASN A 77 -4.83 1.06 8.18
N ARG A 78 -3.83 0.81 9.04
CA ARG A 78 -2.45 1.23 8.79
C ARG A 78 -1.87 0.56 7.55
N VAL A 79 -2.07 -0.76 7.41
CA VAL A 79 -1.62 -1.51 6.23
C VAL A 79 -2.26 -0.97 4.94
N ARG A 80 -3.58 -0.74 4.95
CA ARG A 80 -4.31 -0.14 3.81
C ARG A 80 -3.79 1.25 3.47
N ALA A 81 -3.58 2.10 4.47
CA ALA A 81 -3.04 3.45 4.27
C ALA A 81 -1.63 3.42 3.65
N SER A 82 -0.76 2.51 4.12
CA SER A 82 0.58 2.34 3.55
C SER A 82 0.55 1.84 2.11
N LEU A 83 -0.33 0.90 1.78
CA LEU A 83 -0.54 0.42 0.42
C LEU A 83 -0.94 1.57 -0.52
N LEU A 84 -1.97 2.33 -0.16
CA LEU A 84 -2.46 3.46 -0.95
C LEU A 84 -1.41 4.56 -1.09
N GLY A 85 -0.69 4.87 -0.02
CA GLY A 85 0.37 5.87 -0.04
C GLY A 85 1.52 5.47 -0.96
N ALA A 86 1.96 4.22 -0.91
CA ALA A 86 3.05 3.72 -1.75
C ALA A 86 2.65 3.60 -3.23
N SER A 87 1.43 3.13 -3.52
CA SER A 87 0.92 3.09 -4.90
C SER A 87 0.76 4.50 -5.46
N GLY A 88 0.20 5.43 -4.68
CA GLY A 88 0.00 6.82 -5.08
C GLY A 88 1.33 7.55 -5.33
N ALA A 89 2.33 7.36 -4.46
CA ALA A 89 3.66 7.94 -4.66
C ALA A 89 4.32 7.41 -5.95
N THR A 90 4.18 6.12 -6.24
CA THR A 90 4.74 5.51 -7.46
C THR A 90 4.07 6.06 -8.71
N ALA A 91 2.74 6.20 -8.70
CA ALA A 91 2.01 6.81 -9.79
C ALA A 91 2.44 8.28 -10.04
N ALA A 92 2.57 9.07 -8.97
CA ALA A 92 2.99 10.46 -9.07
C ALA A 92 4.42 10.62 -9.62
N ILE A 93 5.32 9.70 -9.29
CA ILE A 93 6.69 9.70 -9.84
C ILE A 93 6.67 9.42 -11.35
N ASN A 94 5.92 8.40 -11.79
CA ASN A 94 5.82 8.09 -13.22
C ASN A 94 5.19 9.26 -14.01
N GLU A 95 4.11 9.84 -13.50
CA GLU A 95 3.45 11.01 -14.12
C GLU A 95 4.40 12.23 -14.18
N GLY A 96 5.17 12.46 -13.12
CA GLY A 96 6.19 13.50 -13.09
C GLY A 96 7.29 13.28 -14.13
N ASP A 97 7.80 12.05 -14.26
CA ASP A 97 8.82 11.69 -15.24
C ASP A 97 8.30 11.87 -16.68
N GLU A 98 7.07 11.47 -16.97
CA GLU A 98 6.42 11.68 -18.27
C GLU A 98 6.27 13.18 -18.58
N ALA A 99 5.82 13.98 -17.63
CA ALA A 99 5.67 15.43 -17.80
C ALA A 99 7.03 16.13 -18.01
N MET A 100 8.07 15.73 -17.27
CA MET A 100 9.43 16.25 -17.45
C MET A 100 9.99 15.88 -18.83
N ALA A 101 9.78 14.64 -19.29
CA ALA A 101 10.20 14.19 -20.61
C ALA A 101 9.48 14.95 -21.74
N ALA A 102 8.15 15.11 -21.64
CA ALA A 102 7.37 15.85 -22.62
C ALA A 102 7.79 17.33 -22.71
N THR A 103 7.99 17.98 -21.56
CA THR A 103 8.46 19.37 -21.49
C THR A 103 9.85 19.52 -22.12
N THR A 104 10.77 18.61 -21.80
CA THR A 104 12.14 18.62 -22.34
C THR A 104 12.13 18.45 -23.86
N GLN A 105 11.32 17.52 -24.39
CA GLN A 105 11.15 17.34 -25.83
C GLN A 105 10.56 18.59 -26.50
N SER A 106 9.55 19.20 -25.90
CA SER A 106 8.95 20.44 -26.42
C SER A 106 9.96 21.59 -26.48
N ASN A 107 10.77 21.76 -25.43
CA ASN A 107 11.84 22.74 -25.39
C ASN A 107 12.90 22.45 -26.46
N ALA A 108 13.24 21.17 -26.68
CA ALA A 108 14.26 20.79 -27.66
C ALA A 108 13.81 21.08 -29.09
N VAL A 109 12.54 20.79 -29.41
CA VAL A 109 11.93 21.14 -30.70
C VAL A 109 11.91 22.65 -30.91
N SER A 110 11.54 23.40 -29.87
CA SER A 110 11.50 24.87 -29.93
C SER A 110 12.88 25.46 -30.18
N ALA A 111 13.88 25.07 -29.38
CA ALA A 111 15.26 25.52 -29.52
C ALA A 111 15.86 25.14 -30.90
N ALA A 112 15.58 23.93 -31.40
CA ALA A 112 16.01 23.52 -32.73
C ALA A 112 15.38 24.37 -33.86
N SER A 113 14.17 24.88 -33.64
CA SER A 113 13.42 25.66 -34.65
C SER A 113 13.80 27.14 -34.66
N ASN A 114 14.07 27.73 -33.48
CA ASN A 114 14.27 29.17 -33.33
C ASN A 114 15.69 29.56 -32.89
N GLY A 115 16.56 28.60 -32.56
CA GLY A 115 17.93 28.83 -32.09
C GLY A 115 18.04 29.36 -30.65
N ASP A 116 16.95 29.42 -29.90
CA ASP A 116 16.93 29.87 -28.50
C ASP A 116 17.09 28.68 -27.55
N PHE A 117 18.27 28.58 -26.92
CA PHE A 117 18.63 27.51 -25.99
C PHE A 117 18.47 27.91 -24.52
N SER A 118 17.83 29.05 -24.20
CA SER A 118 17.67 29.53 -22.82
C SER A 118 16.98 28.52 -21.89
N ALA A 119 16.09 27.68 -22.43
CA ALA A 119 15.44 26.59 -21.69
C ALA A 119 16.40 25.48 -21.21
N PHE A 120 17.65 25.47 -21.70
CA PHE A 120 18.70 24.51 -21.37
C PHE A 120 19.89 25.16 -20.65
N ASP A 121 19.74 26.40 -20.18
CA ASP A 121 20.81 27.08 -19.45
C ASP A 121 21.21 26.29 -18.19
N GLY A 122 22.52 26.02 -18.04
CA GLY A 122 23.07 25.14 -17.00
C GLY A 122 22.99 23.63 -17.27
N ALA A 123 22.46 23.18 -18.42
CA ALA A 123 22.47 21.77 -18.80
C ALA A 123 23.89 21.28 -19.18
N PRO A 124 24.27 20.01 -18.89
CA PRO A 124 25.55 19.46 -19.30
C PRO A 124 25.69 19.50 -20.84
N GLY A 125 26.68 20.26 -21.33
CA GLY A 125 26.92 20.41 -22.78
C GLY A 125 26.34 21.67 -23.42
N ALA A 126 25.67 22.53 -22.66
CA ALA A 126 25.37 23.90 -23.09
C ALA A 126 26.66 24.75 -23.01
N ASN A 127 27.44 24.77 -24.08
CA ASN A 127 28.53 25.74 -24.33
C ASN A 127 28.28 26.46 -25.65
#